data_AF-A0A285NQU5-F1
#
_entry.id   AF-A0A285NQU5-F1
#
_cell.length_a   1.000
_cell.length_b   1.000
_cell.length_c   1.000
_cell.angle_alpha   90.00
_cell.angle_beta   90.00
_cell.angle_gamma   90.00
#
_symmetry.space_group_name_H-M   'P 1'
#
loop_
_entity.id
_entity.type
_entity.pdbx_description
1 polymer ?
#
loop_
_entity_poly.entity_id
_entity_poly.type
_entity_poly.pdbx_seq_one_letter_code
_entity_poly.pdbx_strand_id
1 'polypeptide(L)'
;MKPIYPEILTPDNTLSVSGVNNGDGTATISIAEGQEFLIQDVKVNTTGRTDLLFTVPIPTTAGQVDIYHLRYSLNGKPINSHTPNKNSFYLINVADANYNPNTVDESDPQFDTQYDDMLVAKIEIDDAGNITITSYINKNEKEIIYYTTAKTSVSMTLTSANTWYDTPLPTFTIPKRGKYILQFSHRAWYSNTSNWCKFRILKNDSELEQIFHANINNGNLEHADHTGAGTLHFHANQGDILKIQAFSDTDNTTLSLSDQNGSTTIILQEV
;
A
#
# COMPACT_ATOMS: atom_id res chain seq x y z
N MET A 1 -13.94 -2.05 -6.10
CA MET A 1 -12.79 -2.98 -6.16
C MET A 1 -12.74 -3.77 -4.87
N LYS A 2 -12.59 -5.10 -4.97
CA LYS A 2 -12.42 -5.96 -3.80
C LYS A 2 -10.99 -5.82 -3.24
N PRO A 3 -10.76 -6.03 -1.93
CA PRO A 3 -9.45 -5.82 -1.31
C PRO A 3 -8.39 -6.70 -1.96
N ILE A 4 -7.23 -6.14 -2.32
CA ILE A 4 -6.10 -6.97 -2.74
C ILE A 4 -5.39 -7.54 -1.49
N TYR A 5 -5.39 -6.78 -0.40
CA TYR A 5 -4.86 -7.20 0.90
C TYR A 5 -5.87 -8.03 1.70
N PRO A 6 -5.40 -8.92 2.58
CA PRO A 6 -6.28 -9.58 3.54
C PRO A 6 -7.05 -8.56 4.40
N GLU A 7 -8.35 -8.76 4.55
CA GLU A 7 -9.23 -7.92 5.36
C GLU A 7 -10.12 -8.81 6.22
N ILE A 8 -9.93 -8.76 7.53
CA ILE A 8 -10.78 -9.44 8.49
C ILE A 8 -12.05 -8.60 8.71
N LEU A 9 -13.22 -9.25 8.57
CA LEU A 9 -14.53 -8.60 8.56
C LEU A 9 -15.20 -8.53 9.94
N THR A 10 -14.49 -8.90 11.00
CA THR A 10 -14.94 -8.71 12.38
C THR A 10 -14.91 -7.21 12.76
N PRO A 11 -15.67 -6.78 13.78
CA PRO A 11 -15.73 -5.37 14.17
C PRO A 11 -14.39 -4.74 14.56
N ASP A 12 -13.46 -5.53 15.07
CA ASP A 12 -12.11 -5.12 15.50
C ASP A 12 -11.02 -5.46 14.47
N ASN A 13 -11.41 -6.02 13.31
CA ASN A 13 -10.51 -6.44 12.24
C ASN A 13 -9.45 -7.47 12.69
N THR A 14 -9.75 -8.25 13.73
CA THR A 14 -8.91 -9.38 14.19
C THR A 14 -9.69 -10.69 14.21
N LEU A 15 -9.00 -11.83 14.13
CA LEU A 15 -9.61 -13.12 14.39
C LEU A 15 -9.46 -13.44 15.89
N SER A 16 -10.54 -13.92 16.50
CA SER A 16 -10.51 -14.50 17.84
C SER A 16 -9.71 -15.80 17.83
N VAL A 17 -8.58 -15.76 18.54
CA VAL A 17 -7.64 -16.88 18.73
C VAL A 17 -7.50 -17.10 20.23
N SER A 18 -7.47 -18.36 20.66
CA SER A 18 -7.27 -18.76 22.06
C SER A 18 -6.19 -19.81 22.21
N GLY A 19 -5.65 -19.95 23.42
CA GLY A 19 -4.61 -20.90 23.75
C GLY A 19 -4.90 -21.59 25.08
N VAL A 20 -4.59 -22.88 25.16
CA VAL A 20 -4.74 -23.69 26.36
C VAL A 20 -3.46 -24.50 26.58
N ASN A 21 -2.91 -24.46 27.80
CA ASN A 21 -1.89 -25.41 28.24
C ASN A 21 -2.58 -26.72 28.61
N ASN A 22 -2.18 -27.82 27.96
CA ASN A 22 -2.83 -29.12 28.12
C ASN A 22 -2.36 -29.89 29.37
N GLY A 23 -1.31 -29.41 30.05
CA GLY A 23 -0.74 -30.06 31.23
C GLY A 23 0.09 -31.31 30.93
N ASP A 24 0.30 -31.64 29.66
CA ASP A 24 1.08 -32.79 29.18
C ASP A 24 2.39 -32.38 28.47
N GLY A 25 2.81 -31.12 28.67
CA GLY A 25 3.96 -30.54 27.96
C GLY A 25 3.62 -29.98 26.58
N THR A 26 2.34 -29.89 26.23
CA THR A 26 1.87 -29.25 25.00
C THR A 26 0.90 -28.11 25.27
N ALA A 27 0.78 -27.22 24.29
CA ALA A 27 -0.22 -26.18 24.23
C ALA A 27 -1.08 -26.36 22.97
N THR A 28 -2.37 -26.07 23.08
CA THR A 28 -3.31 -26.05 21.96
C THR A 28 -3.72 -24.62 21.65
N ILE A 29 -3.51 -24.21 20.40
CA ILE A 29 -3.95 -22.92 19.85
C ILE A 29 -5.17 -23.17 18.97
N SER A 30 -6.22 -22.37 19.15
CA SER A 30 -7.46 -22.53 18.40
C SER A 30 -7.98 -21.21 17.83
N ILE A 31 -8.63 -21.28 16.67
CA ILE A 31 -9.30 -20.15 16.01
C ILE A 31 -10.81 -20.35 16.17
N ALA A 32 -11.55 -19.32 16.59
CA ALA A 32 -13.00 -19.43 16.70
C ALA A 32 -13.69 -19.59 15.34
N GLU A 33 -14.76 -20.39 15.30
CA GLU A 33 -15.63 -20.54 14.14
C GLU A 33 -16.50 -19.29 13.91
N GLY A 34 -17.17 -19.23 12.74
CA GLY A 34 -18.13 -18.17 12.42
C GLY A 34 -17.51 -16.81 12.08
N GLN A 35 -16.19 -16.74 11.92
CA GLN A 35 -15.47 -15.53 11.58
C GLN A 35 -15.22 -15.48 10.07
N GLU A 36 -15.19 -14.27 9.51
CA GLU A 36 -15.04 -14.07 8.08
C GLU A 36 -13.90 -13.11 7.77
N PHE A 37 -13.20 -13.39 6.68
CA PHE A 37 -12.20 -12.49 6.11
C PHE A 37 -12.20 -12.59 4.58
N LEU A 38 -11.67 -11.56 3.94
CA LEU A 38 -11.43 -11.48 2.51
C LEU A 38 -9.93 -11.56 2.27
N ILE A 39 -9.53 -12.32 1.27
CA ILE A 39 -8.17 -12.24 0.72
C ILE A 39 -8.32 -12.29 -0.80
N GLN A 40 -7.87 -11.23 -1.46
CA GLN A 40 -8.20 -10.96 -2.87
C GLN A 40 -9.72 -10.92 -3.11
N ASP A 41 -10.22 -11.74 -4.03
CA ASP A 41 -11.65 -11.87 -4.33
C ASP A 41 -12.34 -13.04 -3.61
N VAL A 42 -11.60 -13.76 -2.76
CA VAL A 42 -12.06 -14.94 -2.04
C VAL A 42 -12.51 -14.56 -0.64
N LYS A 43 -13.78 -14.87 -0.33
CA LYS A 43 -14.32 -14.80 1.03
C LYS A 43 -14.12 -16.13 1.72
N VAL A 44 -13.45 -16.09 2.87
CA VAL A 44 -13.20 -17.26 3.71
C VAL A 44 -14.05 -17.12 4.97
N ASN A 45 -14.71 -18.22 5.35
CA ASN A 45 -15.47 -18.34 6.59
C ASN A 45 -14.87 -19.48 7.42
N THR A 46 -14.68 -19.28 8.72
CA THR A 46 -14.07 -20.28 9.61
C THR A 46 -15.02 -21.41 10.02
N THR A 47 -16.33 -21.32 9.74
CA THR A 47 -17.31 -22.35 10.12
C THR A 47 -17.03 -23.70 9.45
N GLY A 48 -16.93 -24.77 10.24
CA GLY A 48 -16.79 -26.14 9.74
C GLY A 48 -15.42 -26.47 9.17
N ARG A 49 -14.43 -25.60 9.40
CA ARG A 49 -13.05 -25.80 8.96
C ARG A 49 -12.33 -26.78 9.88
N THR A 50 -11.47 -27.63 9.30
CA THR A 50 -10.73 -28.67 10.04
C THR A 50 -9.34 -28.23 10.49
N ASP A 51 -8.89 -27.06 10.04
CA ASP A 51 -7.56 -26.48 10.25
C ASP A 51 -7.59 -25.33 11.26
N LEU A 52 -8.47 -25.39 12.26
CA LEU A 52 -8.61 -24.36 13.29
C LEU A 52 -7.94 -24.71 14.62
N LEU A 53 -7.30 -25.88 14.72
CA LEU A 53 -6.70 -26.39 15.95
C LEU A 53 -5.25 -26.81 15.69
N PHE A 54 -4.34 -26.30 16.51
CA PHE A 54 -2.91 -26.58 16.43
C PHE A 54 -2.40 -27.02 17.79
N THR A 55 -1.57 -28.06 17.83
CA THR A 55 -0.88 -28.49 19.05
C THR A 55 0.62 -28.32 18.86
N VAL A 56 1.26 -27.62 19.79
CA VAL A 56 2.70 -27.33 19.78
C VAL A 56 3.34 -27.71 21.12
N PRO A 57 4.62 -28.06 21.14
CA PRO A 57 5.33 -28.35 22.38
C PRO A 57 5.52 -27.06 23.21
N ILE A 58 5.52 -27.20 24.54
CA ILE A 58 5.99 -26.17 25.45
C ILE A 58 7.53 -26.29 25.53
N PRO A 59 8.29 -25.17 25.45
CA PRO A 59 9.73 -25.24 25.54
C PRO A 59 10.16 -25.79 26.91
N THR A 60 11.18 -26.66 26.92
CA THR A 60 11.66 -27.31 28.15
C THR A 60 12.86 -26.62 28.78
N THR A 61 13.45 -25.64 28.10
CA THR A 61 14.63 -24.90 28.59
C THR A 61 14.16 -23.78 29.50
N ALA A 62 14.74 -23.71 30.70
CA ALA A 62 14.37 -22.68 31.67
C ALA A 62 14.54 -21.26 31.10
N GLY A 63 13.48 -20.45 31.15
CA GLY A 63 13.42 -19.08 30.63
C GLY A 63 13.34 -18.95 29.11
N GLN A 64 13.16 -20.04 28.37
CA GLN A 64 12.93 -19.98 26.92
C GLN A 64 11.49 -19.56 26.61
N VAL A 65 11.33 -18.74 25.57
CA VAL A 65 10.03 -18.38 25.00
C VAL A 65 10.06 -18.75 23.53
N ASP A 66 9.17 -19.64 23.12
CA ASP A 66 8.96 -19.97 21.71
C ASP A 66 7.92 -19.03 21.11
N ILE A 67 8.26 -18.45 19.96
CA ILE A 67 7.41 -17.52 19.23
C ILE A 67 6.88 -18.22 17.98
N TYR A 68 5.57 -18.14 17.77
CA TYR A 68 4.90 -18.70 16.61
C TYR A 68 4.11 -17.63 15.86
N HIS A 69 4.06 -17.76 14.54
CA HIS A 69 3.14 -17.03 13.69
C HIS A 69 1.97 -17.92 13.29
N LEU A 70 0.76 -17.47 13.61
CA LEU A 70 -0.46 -18.02 13.03
C LEU A 70 -0.74 -17.29 11.72
N ARG A 71 -0.90 -18.04 10.65
CA ARG A 71 -1.03 -17.50 9.29
C ARG A 71 -2.14 -18.23 8.52
N TYR A 72 -2.62 -17.60 7.46
CA TYR A 72 -3.51 -18.20 6.48
C TYR A 72 -2.92 -18.07 5.09
N SER A 73 -2.74 -19.19 4.38
CA SER A 73 -2.32 -19.15 2.98
C SER A 73 -3.51 -19.44 2.07
N LEU A 74 -3.82 -18.51 1.16
CA LEU A 74 -4.82 -18.76 0.13
C LEU A 74 -4.29 -19.73 -0.93
N ASN A 75 -3.01 -19.59 -1.29
CA ASN A 75 -2.44 -20.18 -2.50
C ASN A 75 -1.41 -21.29 -2.24
N GLY A 76 -0.92 -21.44 -1.00
CA GLY A 76 0.18 -22.33 -0.68
C GLY A 76 1.53 -21.82 -1.22
N LYS A 77 1.65 -20.50 -1.39
CA LYS A 77 2.87 -19.89 -1.94
C LYS A 77 4.00 -20.01 -0.92
N PRO A 78 5.21 -20.46 -1.30
CA PRO A 78 6.31 -20.55 -0.36
C PRO A 78 6.71 -19.19 0.21
N ILE A 79 7.03 -19.18 1.50
CA ILE A 79 7.67 -18.07 2.21
C ILE A 79 9.04 -18.58 2.63
N ASN A 80 10.08 -17.98 2.06
CA ASN A 80 11.42 -18.56 2.07
C ASN A 80 11.36 -20.01 1.53
N SER A 81 11.77 -21.00 2.33
CA SER A 81 11.72 -22.42 1.97
C SER A 81 10.51 -23.16 2.56
N HIS A 82 9.73 -22.51 3.41
CA HIS A 82 8.52 -23.09 3.99
C HIS A 82 7.36 -23.01 2.97
N THR A 83 6.68 -24.14 2.74
CA THR A 83 5.52 -24.22 1.84
C THR A 83 4.26 -24.58 2.63
N PRO A 84 3.33 -23.63 2.84
CA PRO A 84 2.08 -23.91 3.54
C PRO A 84 1.08 -24.66 2.65
N ASN A 85 0.12 -25.34 3.27
CA ASN A 85 -1.01 -25.92 2.55
C ASN A 85 -1.88 -24.82 1.92
N LYS A 86 -2.38 -25.06 0.71
CA LYS A 86 -3.29 -24.14 0.03
C LYS A 86 -4.61 -24.03 0.80
N ASN A 87 -5.15 -22.81 0.88
CA ASN A 87 -6.44 -22.49 1.49
C ASN A 87 -6.52 -23.03 2.92
N SER A 88 -5.47 -22.80 3.71
CA SER A 88 -5.32 -23.36 5.06
C SER A 88 -4.70 -22.36 6.02
N PHE A 89 -5.15 -22.41 7.28
CA PHE A 89 -4.38 -21.90 8.39
C PHE A 89 -3.19 -22.81 8.69
N TYR A 90 -2.12 -22.21 9.20
CA TYR A 90 -0.94 -22.91 9.66
C TYR A 90 -0.28 -22.11 10.79
N LEU A 91 0.37 -22.84 11.70
CA LEU A 91 1.13 -22.30 12.82
C LEU A 91 2.59 -22.71 12.63
N ILE A 92 3.50 -21.73 12.66
CA ILE A 92 4.92 -21.98 12.44
C ILE A 92 5.79 -21.25 13.45
N ASN A 93 6.81 -21.93 13.97
CA ASN A 93 7.78 -21.34 14.89
C ASN A 93 8.67 -20.35 14.11
N VAL A 94 8.85 -19.15 14.66
CA VAL A 94 9.67 -18.08 14.07
C VAL A 94 11.16 -18.45 14.00
N ALA A 95 11.61 -19.42 14.80
CA ALA A 95 12.96 -19.98 14.74
C ALA A 95 13.11 -21.12 13.71
N ASP A 96 12.05 -21.52 12.99
CA ASP A 96 12.16 -22.53 11.93
C ASP A 96 13.04 -22.01 10.78
N ALA A 97 14.16 -22.69 10.50
CA ALA A 97 15.14 -22.26 9.52
C ALA A 97 14.62 -22.25 8.06
N ASN A 98 13.53 -22.96 7.75
CA ASN A 98 12.90 -22.88 6.43
C ASN A 98 12.00 -21.64 6.33
N TYR A 99 11.42 -21.20 7.44
CA TYR A 99 10.53 -20.03 7.51
C TYR A 99 11.27 -18.72 7.75
N ASN A 100 12.30 -18.72 8.61
CA ASN A 100 13.11 -17.55 8.97
C ASN A 100 14.61 -17.91 8.93
N PRO A 101 15.19 -18.11 7.73
CA PRO A 101 16.57 -18.59 7.57
C PRO A 101 17.64 -17.63 8.12
N ASN A 102 17.30 -16.34 8.21
CA ASN A 102 18.22 -15.29 8.65
C ASN A 102 17.99 -14.90 10.11
N THR A 103 17.09 -15.60 10.81
CA THR A 103 16.74 -15.36 12.22
C THR A 103 16.47 -13.88 12.50
N VAL A 104 15.71 -13.24 11.60
CA VAL A 104 15.38 -11.83 11.76
C VAL A 104 14.30 -11.65 12.83
N ASP A 105 14.22 -10.44 13.35
CA ASP A 105 13.16 -10.02 14.26
C ASP A 105 11.80 -10.03 13.56
N GLU A 106 10.74 -10.23 14.34
CA GLU A 106 9.35 -10.32 13.85
C GLU A 106 8.86 -9.06 13.12
N SER A 107 9.45 -7.90 13.43
CA SER A 107 9.17 -6.64 12.73
C SER A 107 9.77 -6.55 11.32
N ASP A 108 10.54 -7.56 10.88
CA ASP A 108 11.17 -7.54 9.57
C ASP A 108 10.13 -7.62 8.43
N PRO A 109 10.23 -6.75 7.40
CA PRO A 109 9.29 -6.72 6.30
C PRO A 109 9.14 -8.03 5.51
N GLN A 110 10.04 -9.02 5.65
CA GLN A 110 9.88 -10.30 4.97
C GLN A 110 8.64 -11.08 5.44
N PHE A 111 8.17 -10.83 6.66
CA PHE A 111 6.97 -11.46 7.20
C PHE A 111 5.67 -10.79 6.74
N ASP A 112 5.77 -9.63 6.06
CA ASP A 112 4.66 -9.01 5.34
C ASP A 112 4.55 -9.63 3.94
N THR A 113 4.01 -10.85 3.91
CA THR A 113 4.05 -11.75 2.75
C THR A 113 3.01 -11.42 1.68
N GLN A 114 3.00 -10.20 1.18
CA GLN A 114 2.20 -9.78 0.02
C GLN A 114 0.70 -10.19 0.15
N TYR A 115 0.01 -10.31 -0.99
CA TYR A 115 -1.45 -10.43 -1.07
C TYR A 115 -2.01 -11.85 -0.85
N ASP A 116 -1.15 -12.87 -0.76
CA ASP A 116 -1.57 -14.29 -0.87
C ASP A 116 -1.55 -15.04 0.48
N ASP A 117 -0.94 -14.43 1.49
CA ASP A 117 -0.77 -14.98 2.83
C ASP A 117 -1.05 -13.90 3.87
N MET A 118 -1.93 -14.22 4.83
CA MET A 118 -2.36 -13.33 5.90
C MET A 118 -1.67 -13.72 7.22
N LEU A 119 -1.00 -12.77 7.87
CA LEU A 119 -0.45 -12.95 9.22
C LEU A 119 -1.54 -12.61 10.25
N VAL A 120 -1.98 -13.61 11.02
CA VAL A 120 -3.18 -13.52 11.87
C VAL A 120 -2.86 -13.10 13.30
N ALA A 121 -1.84 -13.73 13.89
CA ALA A 121 -1.46 -13.48 15.27
C ALA A 121 -0.02 -13.92 15.53
N LYS A 122 0.60 -13.31 16.53
CA LYS A 122 1.80 -13.81 17.20
C LYS A 122 1.41 -14.53 18.49
N ILE A 123 1.96 -15.73 18.67
CA ILE A 123 1.75 -16.56 19.85
C ILE A 123 3.10 -16.77 20.53
N GLU A 124 3.18 -16.44 21.81
CA GLU A 124 4.36 -16.62 22.65
C GLU A 124 4.03 -17.65 23.73
N ILE A 125 4.88 -18.68 23.84
CA ILE A 125 4.72 -19.76 24.82
C ILE A 125 6.01 -19.84 25.63
N ASP A 126 5.93 -19.56 26.92
CA ASP A 126 7.08 -19.69 27.82
C ASP A 126 7.26 -21.13 28.34
N ASP A 127 8.36 -21.37 29.05
CA ASP A 127 8.73 -22.66 29.62
C ASP A 127 7.82 -23.13 30.78
N ALA A 128 6.98 -22.24 31.31
CA ALA A 128 5.92 -22.56 32.25
C ALA A 128 4.58 -22.91 31.54
N GLY A 129 4.54 -22.76 30.21
CA GLY A 129 3.35 -22.96 29.39
C GLY A 129 2.32 -21.84 29.54
N ASN A 130 2.72 -20.64 29.94
CA ASN A 130 1.89 -19.46 29.80
C ASN A 130 1.84 -19.07 28.33
N ILE A 131 0.64 -18.76 27.84
CA ILE A 131 0.39 -18.45 26.43
C ILE A 131 -0.02 -16.99 26.32
N THR A 132 0.75 -16.21 25.57
CA THR A 132 0.41 -14.82 25.21
C THR A 132 0.06 -14.76 23.73
N ILE A 133 -1.11 -14.22 23.41
CA ILE A 133 -1.60 -14.10 22.02
C ILE A 133 -1.75 -12.62 21.70
N THR A 134 -1.01 -12.16 20.70
CA THR A 134 -1.15 -10.83 20.12
C THR A 134 -1.85 -10.98 18.76
N SER A 135 -3.14 -10.67 18.72
CA SER A 135 -3.92 -10.72 17.48
C SER A 135 -3.59 -9.53 16.59
N TYR A 136 -3.44 -9.76 15.29
CA TYR A 136 -3.09 -8.71 14.34
C TYR A 136 -4.30 -8.19 13.57
N ILE A 137 -4.35 -6.87 13.46
CA ILE A 137 -5.32 -6.17 12.64
C ILE A 137 -4.94 -6.40 11.18
N ASN A 138 -5.80 -7.11 10.45
CA ASN A 138 -5.71 -7.19 9.00
C ASN A 138 -6.84 -6.38 8.41
N LYS A 139 -6.52 -5.15 8.03
CA LYS A 139 -7.46 -4.21 7.46
C LYS A 139 -6.83 -3.59 6.23
N ASN A 140 -7.57 -3.61 5.12
CA ASN A 140 -7.19 -2.85 3.95
C ASN A 140 -7.51 -1.37 4.18
N GLU A 141 -6.66 -0.67 4.95
CA GLU A 141 -6.73 0.78 5.00
C GLU A 141 -6.15 1.33 3.70
N LYS A 142 -7.06 1.74 2.81
CA LYS A 142 -6.71 2.48 1.61
C LYS A 142 -6.21 3.84 2.02
N GLU A 143 -4.92 4.08 1.84
CA GLU A 143 -4.39 5.42 1.99
C GLU A 143 -4.77 6.23 0.75
N ILE A 144 -5.57 7.27 0.96
CA ILE A 144 -5.86 8.28 -0.06
C ILE A 144 -5.07 9.52 0.34
N ILE A 145 -4.01 9.79 -0.40
CA ILE A 145 -3.27 11.04 -0.29
C ILE A 145 -3.96 12.04 -1.20
N TYR A 146 -4.65 13.00 -0.60
CA TYR A 146 -5.32 14.08 -1.31
C TYR A 146 -4.49 15.35 -1.23
N TYR A 147 -4.14 15.90 -2.39
CA TYR A 147 -3.54 17.23 -2.49
C TYR A 147 -4.39 18.13 -3.37
N THR A 148 -4.69 19.33 -2.88
CA THR A 148 -5.23 20.41 -3.69
C THR A 148 -4.48 21.68 -3.37
N THR A 149 -4.14 22.43 -4.40
CA THR A 149 -3.54 23.77 -4.28
C THR A 149 -4.52 24.82 -3.73
N ALA A 150 -5.80 24.46 -3.53
CA ALA A 150 -6.88 25.42 -3.29
C ALA A 150 -6.86 26.54 -4.35
N LYS A 151 -7.41 27.73 -4.08
CA LYS A 151 -7.36 28.87 -5.02
C LYS A 151 -6.03 29.64 -4.99
N THR A 152 -4.99 29.07 -4.39
CA THR A 152 -3.70 29.74 -4.27
C THR A 152 -2.89 29.48 -5.53
N SER A 153 -2.57 30.56 -6.26
CA SER A 153 -1.72 30.45 -7.44
C SER A 153 -0.31 30.05 -7.07
N VAL A 154 0.17 28.99 -7.73
CA VAL A 154 1.56 28.56 -7.66
C VAL A 154 2.19 28.82 -9.02
N SER A 155 3.12 29.77 -9.07
CA SER A 155 3.71 30.25 -10.33
C SER A 155 5.17 29.87 -10.46
N MET A 156 5.62 29.65 -11.69
CA MET A 156 7.02 29.42 -12.04
C MET A 156 7.37 30.07 -13.38
N THR A 157 8.64 30.41 -13.55
CA THR A 157 9.16 30.94 -14.82
C THR A 157 9.84 29.82 -15.60
N LEU A 158 9.38 29.58 -16.83
CA LEU A 158 9.93 28.64 -17.80
C LEU A 158 10.89 29.43 -18.70
N THR A 159 12.19 29.33 -18.43
CA THR A 159 13.21 30.20 -19.04
C THR A 159 13.66 29.76 -20.43
N SER A 160 13.31 28.55 -20.84
CA SER A 160 13.84 27.88 -22.03
C SER A 160 12.77 27.03 -22.71
N ALA A 161 12.72 27.13 -24.02
CA ALA A 161 11.88 26.37 -24.91
C ALA A 161 12.30 24.90 -24.92
N ASN A 162 11.35 24.05 -25.30
CA ASN A 162 11.51 22.60 -25.44
C ASN A 162 12.11 21.91 -24.21
N THR A 163 11.81 22.42 -23.01
CA THR A 163 12.43 21.98 -21.76
C THR A 163 11.36 21.56 -20.75
N TRP A 164 11.67 20.51 -19.98
CA TRP A 164 10.87 20.06 -18.84
C TRP A 164 11.35 20.71 -17.54
N TYR A 165 10.41 21.15 -16.73
CA TYR A 165 10.65 21.80 -15.45
C TYR A 165 9.93 21.07 -14.33
N ASP A 166 10.59 20.93 -13.17
CA ASP A 166 9.92 20.49 -11.94
C ASP A 166 8.90 21.54 -11.52
N THR A 167 7.63 21.12 -11.44
CA THR A 167 6.59 22.03 -11.00
C THR A 167 6.74 22.32 -9.50
N PRO A 168 6.26 23.47 -9.02
CA PRO A 168 6.22 23.78 -7.59
C PRO A 168 5.12 23.00 -6.83
N LEU A 169 4.49 22.00 -7.47
CA LEU A 169 3.55 21.09 -6.81
C LEU A 169 4.31 20.11 -5.90
N PRO A 170 3.66 19.52 -4.89
CA PRO A 170 4.31 18.59 -3.99
C PRO A 170 4.80 17.35 -4.72
N THR A 171 5.89 16.79 -4.18
CA THR A 171 6.26 15.41 -4.44
C THR A 171 5.50 14.49 -3.49
N PHE A 172 5.20 13.28 -3.94
CA PHE A 172 4.51 12.27 -3.14
C PHE A 172 5.47 11.12 -2.89
N THR A 173 5.76 10.84 -1.62
CA THR A 173 6.46 9.62 -1.23
C THR A 173 5.43 8.51 -1.08
N ILE A 174 5.64 7.40 -1.76
CA ILE A 174 4.77 6.23 -1.70
C ILE A 174 4.87 5.60 -0.31
N PRO A 175 3.77 5.53 0.46
CA PRO A 175 3.81 5.14 1.86
C PRO A 175 4.05 3.63 2.04
N LYS A 176 3.56 2.82 1.08
CA LYS A 176 3.72 1.37 1.05
C LYS A 176 3.73 0.81 -0.36
N ARG A 177 4.30 -0.37 -0.54
CA ARG A 177 4.31 -1.04 -1.85
C ARG A 177 2.89 -1.45 -2.23
N GLY A 178 2.44 -1.08 -3.42
CA GLY A 178 1.05 -1.32 -3.84
C GLY A 178 0.74 -0.95 -5.29
N LYS A 179 -0.53 -1.12 -5.66
CA LYS A 179 -1.12 -0.55 -6.88
C LYS A 179 -1.75 0.80 -6.54
N TYR A 180 -1.54 1.78 -7.40
CA TYR A 180 -2.00 3.14 -7.19
C TYR A 180 -2.76 3.66 -8.42
N ILE A 181 -3.76 4.48 -8.15
CA ILE A 181 -4.40 5.37 -9.10
C ILE A 181 -3.96 6.79 -8.74
N LEU A 182 -3.42 7.50 -9.71
CA LEU A 182 -3.19 8.93 -9.60
C LEU A 182 -4.16 9.66 -10.52
N GLN A 183 -4.99 10.52 -9.95
CA GLN A 183 -5.84 11.45 -10.69
C GLN A 183 -5.22 12.83 -10.60
N PHE A 184 -4.90 13.42 -11.75
CA PHE A 184 -4.39 14.78 -11.83
C PHE A 184 -5.40 15.63 -12.58
N SER A 185 -5.82 16.73 -11.98
CA SER A 185 -6.62 17.76 -12.61
C SER A 185 -5.91 19.08 -12.39
N HIS A 186 -5.61 19.83 -13.44
CA HIS A 186 -4.98 21.13 -13.34
C HIS A 186 -5.85 22.22 -13.92
N ARG A 187 -5.67 23.41 -13.35
CA ARG A 187 -5.99 24.66 -14.02
C ARG A 187 -4.68 25.43 -14.20
N ALA A 188 -4.35 25.78 -15.43
CA ALA A 188 -3.10 26.45 -15.74
C ALA A 188 -3.36 27.73 -16.55
N TRP A 189 -2.64 28.79 -16.20
CA TRP A 189 -2.59 30.03 -16.94
C TRP A 189 -1.16 30.26 -17.44
N TYR A 190 -1.04 30.82 -18.64
CA TYR A 190 0.24 31.14 -19.28
C TYR A 190 0.26 32.60 -19.72
N SER A 191 1.41 33.24 -19.55
CA SER A 191 1.59 34.65 -19.88
C SER A 191 1.73 34.97 -21.37
N ASN A 192 1.73 33.96 -22.25
CA ASN A 192 1.86 34.11 -23.69
C ASN A 192 0.89 33.20 -24.48
N THR A 193 0.49 33.68 -25.65
CA THR A 193 -0.68 33.19 -26.39
C THR A 193 -0.42 32.07 -27.40
N SER A 194 0.85 31.65 -27.59
CA SER A 194 1.25 30.68 -28.62
C SER A 194 1.79 29.37 -28.06
N ASN A 195 1.46 29.05 -26.82
CA ASN A 195 2.16 28.01 -26.09
C ASN A 195 1.42 26.69 -26.02
N TRP A 196 2.16 25.59 -26.13
CA TRP A 196 1.70 24.27 -25.76
C TRP A 196 2.37 23.88 -24.47
N CYS A 197 1.56 23.65 -23.44
CA CYS A 197 2.05 23.04 -22.22
C CYS A 197 1.74 21.56 -22.19
N LYS A 198 2.72 20.79 -21.73
CA LYS A 198 2.54 19.38 -21.42
C LYS A 198 2.84 19.13 -19.97
N PHE A 199 2.12 18.19 -19.38
CA PHE A 199 2.44 17.68 -18.06
C PHE A 199 2.83 16.22 -18.16
N ARG A 200 3.83 15.81 -17.38
CA ARG A 200 4.19 14.41 -17.21
C ARG A 200 4.35 14.08 -15.74
N ILE A 201 4.21 12.80 -15.43
CA ILE A 201 4.44 12.26 -14.10
C ILE A 201 5.68 11.40 -14.13
N LEU A 202 6.60 11.69 -13.23
CA LEU A 202 7.81 10.92 -13.02
C LEU A 202 7.68 10.12 -11.73
N LYS A 203 8.21 8.90 -11.75
CA LYS A 203 8.48 8.08 -10.57
C LYS A 203 9.97 7.82 -10.48
N ASN A 204 10.62 8.27 -9.42
CA ASN A 204 12.07 8.19 -9.26
C ASN A 204 12.81 8.69 -10.51
N ASP A 205 12.43 9.89 -11.00
CA ASP A 205 12.93 10.52 -12.22
C ASP A 205 12.65 9.79 -13.54
N SER A 206 12.04 8.62 -13.51
CA SER A 206 11.62 7.88 -14.69
C SER A 206 10.21 8.24 -15.09
N GLU A 207 9.97 8.50 -16.37
CA GLU A 207 8.64 8.85 -16.87
C GLU A 207 7.69 7.65 -16.74
N LEU A 208 6.60 7.83 -16.01
CA LEU A 208 5.51 6.86 -15.97
C LEU A 208 4.58 7.05 -17.17
N GLU A 209 4.16 8.29 -17.38
CA GLU A 209 3.23 8.65 -18.45
C GLU A 209 3.29 10.16 -18.73
N GLN A 210 3.18 10.53 -20.01
CA GLN A 210 2.94 11.89 -20.45
C GLN A 210 1.44 12.10 -20.54
N ILE A 211 0.86 12.88 -19.63
CA ILE A 211 -0.56 12.76 -19.40
C ILE A 211 -1.39 13.82 -20.16
N PHE A 212 -0.86 15.00 -20.50
CA PHE A 212 -1.75 16.03 -21.10
C PHE A 212 -1.11 16.93 -22.15
N HIS A 213 -1.92 17.25 -23.16
CA HIS A 213 -1.74 18.38 -24.08
C HIS A 213 -2.85 19.39 -23.81
N ALA A 214 -2.53 20.62 -23.42
CA ALA A 214 -3.47 21.74 -23.53
C ALA A 214 -3.08 22.56 -24.77
N ASN A 215 -3.96 22.63 -25.76
CA ASN A 215 -3.78 23.45 -26.95
C ASN A 215 -4.42 24.83 -26.73
N ILE A 216 -3.63 25.88 -26.89
CA ILE A 216 -4.11 27.26 -26.94
C ILE A 216 -4.30 27.63 -28.41
N ASN A 217 -5.50 27.43 -28.94
CA ASN A 217 -5.87 27.98 -30.24
C ASN A 217 -7.05 28.93 -30.04
N ASN A 218 -6.76 30.18 -29.70
CA ASN A 218 -7.71 31.26 -29.90
C ASN A 218 -6.94 32.53 -30.24
N GLY A 219 -6.95 32.87 -31.54
CA GLY A 219 -6.22 34.00 -32.10
C GLY A 219 -6.76 35.39 -31.73
N ASN A 220 -7.16 35.64 -30.47
CA ASN A 220 -7.39 36.99 -29.92
C ASN A 220 -7.78 37.07 -28.43
N LEU A 221 -7.30 36.17 -27.56
CA LEU A 221 -7.43 36.37 -26.11
C LEU A 221 -6.04 36.31 -25.49
N GLU A 222 -5.55 37.47 -25.04
CA GLU A 222 -4.21 37.65 -24.46
C GLU A 222 -3.97 36.81 -23.19
N HIS A 223 -4.98 36.10 -22.67
CA HIS A 223 -4.97 35.41 -21.38
C HIS A 223 -5.91 34.18 -21.47
N ALA A 224 -5.35 32.98 -21.64
CA ALA A 224 -6.15 31.76 -21.75
C ALA A 224 -5.95 30.87 -20.52
N ASP A 225 -7.03 30.63 -19.78
CA ASP A 225 -7.08 29.63 -18.73
C ASP A 225 -7.31 28.25 -19.35
N HIS A 226 -6.56 27.25 -18.90
CA HIS A 226 -6.66 25.88 -19.38
C HIS A 226 -7.01 24.94 -18.24
N THR A 227 -7.87 23.98 -18.53
CA THR A 227 -8.15 22.86 -17.64
C THR A 227 -7.83 21.56 -18.33
N GLY A 228 -7.05 20.70 -17.68
CA GLY A 228 -6.78 19.35 -18.14
C GLY A 228 -6.88 18.38 -16.98
N ALA A 229 -7.33 17.15 -17.26
CA ALA A 229 -7.50 16.15 -16.22
C ALA A 229 -7.34 14.73 -16.76
N GLY A 230 -6.86 13.83 -15.92
CA GLY A 230 -6.88 12.41 -16.19
C GLY A 230 -6.15 11.57 -15.16
N THR A 231 -5.98 10.29 -15.50
CA THR A 231 -5.86 9.22 -14.53
C THR A 231 -4.80 8.22 -14.97
N LEU A 232 -3.86 7.92 -14.08
CA LEU A 232 -2.77 6.97 -14.29
C LEU A 232 -2.90 5.81 -13.29
N HIS A 233 -2.72 4.58 -13.78
CA HIS A 233 -2.69 3.37 -12.96
C HIS A 233 -1.26 2.80 -12.99
N PHE A 234 -0.66 2.59 -11.82
CA PHE A 234 0.73 2.13 -11.75
C PHE A 234 1.01 1.29 -10.50
N HIS A 235 2.12 0.56 -10.54
CA HIS A 235 2.67 -0.12 -9.37
C HIS A 235 3.84 0.69 -8.80
N ALA A 236 3.93 0.78 -7.49
CA ALA A 236 5.03 1.44 -6.81
C ALA A 236 5.48 0.68 -5.57
N ASN A 237 6.75 0.86 -5.22
CA ASN A 237 7.33 0.38 -3.97
C ASN A 237 7.23 1.46 -2.90
N GLN A 238 7.27 1.05 -1.63
CA GLN A 238 7.43 1.99 -0.52
C GLN A 238 8.67 2.86 -0.74
N GLY A 239 8.54 4.17 -0.51
CA GLY A 239 9.62 5.13 -0.69
C GLY A 239 9.82 5.64 -2.12
N ASP A 240 9.14 5.07 -3.13
CA ASP A 240 9.14 5.66 -4.48
C ASP A 240 8.64 7.11 -4.40
N ILE A 241 9.24 8.02 -5.18
CA ILE A 241 8.88 9.44 -5.20
C ILE A 241 8.19 9.75 -6.52
N LEU A 242 6.97 10.30 -6.44
CA LEU A 242 6.27 10.87 -7.57
C LEU A 242 6.48 12.38 -7.65
N LYS A 243 6.68 12.88 -8.87
CA LYS A 243 6.72 14.30 -9.16
C LYS A 243 6.05 14.64 -10.48
N ILE A 244 5.58 15.88 -10.58
CA ILE A 244 4.95 16.41 -11.79
C ILE A 244 5.91 17.41 -12.42
N GLN A 245 6.11 17.27 -13.73
CA GLN A 245 6.85 18.23 -14.52
C GLN A 245 5.95 18.90 -15.57
N ALA A 246 6.29 20.15 -15.89
CA ALA A 246 5.68 20.91 -16.96
C ALA A 246 6.68 21.12 -18.10
N PHE A 247 6.20 21.07 -19.34
CA PHE A 247 6.97 21.35 -20.54
C PHE A 247 6.55 22.71 -21.12
N SER A 248 7.54 23.49 -21.56
CA SER A 248 7.32 24.68 -22.38
C SER A 248 7.87 24.44 -23.78
N ASP A 249 7.13 24.81 -24.82
CA ASP A 249 7.62 24.90 -26.19
C ASP A 249 8.23 26.28 -26.53
N THR A 250 8.09 27.27 -25.64
CA THR A 250 8.64 28.62 -25.81
C THR A 250 9.46 29.10 -24.62
N ASP A 251 10.33 30.07 -24.87
CA ASP A 251 11.18 30.71 -23.87
C ASP A 251 10.40 31.75 -23.04
N ASN A 252 10.90 32.02 -21.83
CA ASN A 252 10.48 33.13 -20.95
C ASN A 252 8.96 33.22 -20.72
N THR A 253 8.33 32.07 -20.45
CA THR A 253 6.90 32.00 -20.12
C THR A 253 6.70 31.89 -18.63
N THR A 254 5.71 32.59 -18.06
CA THR A 254 5.22 32.28 -16.72
C THR A 254 4.11 31.26 -16.81
N LEU A 255 4.26 30.15 -16.07
CA LEU A 255 3.21 29.17 -15.81
C LEU A 255 2.66 29.43 -14.41
N SER A 256 1.36 29.67 -14.32
CA SER A 256 0.63 29.72 -13.06
C SER A 256 -0.32 28.53 -12.97
N LEU A 257 -0.12 27.69 -11.96
CA LEU A 257 -1.00 26.59 -11.62
C LEU A 257 -1.97 27.07 -10.54
N SER A 258 -3.26 26.94 -10.83
CA SER A 258 -4.36 27.43 -9.99
C SER A 258 -4.44 28.95 -9.91
N ASP A 259 -5.65 29.48 -9.83
CA ASP A 259 -5.89 30.91 -9.73
C ASP A 259 -7.30 31.21 -9.22
N GLN A 260 -7.74 32.45 -9.40
CA GLN A 260 -9.06 32.94 -9.01
C GLN A 260 -10.20 32.07 -9.59
N ASN A 261 -9.94 31.42 -10.72
CA ASN A 261 -10.92 30.70 -11.50
C ASN A 261 -10.89 29.18 -11.23
N GLY A 262 -9.90 28.63 -10.53
CA GLY A 262 -9.94 27.22 -10.13
C GLY A 262 -8.66 26.64 -9.53
N SER A 263 -8.73 25.38 -9.14
CA SER A 263 -7.68 24.68 -8.40
C SER A 263 -7.10 23.52 -9.19
N THR A 264 -5.81 23.28 -8.97
CA THR A 264 -5.08 22.06 -9.35
C THR A 264 -5.18 21.06 -8.21
N THR A 265 -5.62 19.85 -8.54
CA THR A 265 -5.87 18.74 -7.62
C THR A 265 -5.09 17.51 -8.08
N ILE A 266 -4.45 16.85 -7.13
CA ILE A 266 -3.76 15.58 -7.30
C ILE A 266 -4.32 14.62 -6.26
N ILE A 267 -4.87 13.51 -6.70
CA ILE A 267 -5.38 12.46 -5.84
C ILE A 267 -4.53 11.23 -6.09
N LEU A 268 -3.80 10.78 -5.09
CA LEU A 268 -3.10 9.51 -5.12
C LEU A 268 -3.85 8.54 -4.22
N GLN A 269 -4.37 7.48 -4.80
CA GLN A 269 -5.18 6.50 -4.11
C GLN A 269 -4.59 5.10 -4.31
N GLU A 270 -4.39 4.39 -3.21
CA GLU A 270 -4.09 2.97 -3.25
C GLU A 270 -5.34 2.15 -3.64
N VAL A 271 -5.12 1.12 -4.47
CA VAL A 271 -6.18 0.32 -5.10
C VAL A 271 -6.38 -1.02 -4.42
#